data_AF-A0A016W372-F1
#
_entry.id   AF-A0A016W372-F1
#
_cell.length_a   1.000
_cell.length_b   1.000
_cell.length_c   1.000
_cell.angle_alpha   90.00
_cell.angle_beta   90.00
_cell.angle_gamma   90.00
#
_symmetry.space_group_name_H-M   'P 1'
#
loop_
_entity.id
_entity.type
_entity.pdbx_description
1 polymer ?
#
loop_
_entity_poly.entity_id
_entity_poly.type
_entity_poly.pdbx_seq_one_letter_code
_entity_poly.pdbx_strand_id
1 'polypeptide(L)'
;MRFFVLILAFAIASSLAYDPVFVDELEDLVRNKQDEWELDQLDDDDSMIRSVKKEKLDVILARQPEATQKRFEMEVEREKLRHQQKIQKRIAKTADPQIQEFWRQVEAINNDMSISENEADVKEWELKSKLTPQQRRMLKKD
;
A
#
# COMPACT_ATOMS: atom_id res chain seq x y z
N MET A 1 5.92 -11.99 31.87
CA MET A 1 5.64 -10.61 31.39
C MET A 1 6.48 -10.19 30.20
N ARG A 2 7.80 -10.46 30.14
CA ARG A 2 8.66 -10.08 28.98
C ARG A 2 8.24 -10.69 27.63
N PHE A 3 7.78 -11.95 27.63
CA PHE A 3 7.30 -12.62 26.41
C PHE A 3 5.99 -12.03 25.85
N PHE A 4 5.05 -11.60 26.70
CA PHE A 4 3.81 -10.96 26.25
C PHE A 4 4.04 -9.57 25.65
N VAL A 5 5.02 -8.81 26.16
CA VAL A 5 5.41 -7.52 25.59
C VAL A 5 6.04 -7.69 24.21
N LEU A 6 6.84 -8.75 24.00
CA LEU A 6 7.47 -9.04 22.70
C LEU A 6 6.45 -9.51 21.65
N ILE A 7 5.46 -10.33 22.03
CA ILE A 7 4.40 -10.77 21.10
C ILE A 7 3.49 -9.60 20.72
N LEU A 8 3.18 -8.69 21.66
CA LEU A 8 2.39 -7.50 21.38
C LEU A 8 3.15 -6.50 20.50
N ALA A 9 4.46 -6.33 20.69
CA ALA A 9 5.30 -5.50 19.84
C ALA A 9 5.45 -6.07 18.42
N PHE A 10 5.50 -7.40 18.28
CA PHE A 10 5.55 -8.06 16.97
C PHE A 10 4.19 -7.93 16.22
N ALA A 11 3.06 -8.11 16.93
CA ALA A 11 1.73 -7.97 16.33
C ALA A 11 1.41 -6.53 15.88
N ILE A 12 1.94 -5.51 16.59
CA ILE A 12 1.82 -4.09 16.18
C ILE A 12 2.74 -3.79 15.00
N ALA A 13 3.93 -4.40 14.92
CA ALA A 13 4.83 -4.25 13.77
C ALA A 13 4.26 -4.89 12.49
N SER A 14 3.56 -6.02 12.60
CA SER A 14 2.93 -6.71 11.46
C SER A 14 1.70 -6.01 10.89
N SER A 15 1.15 -5.00 11.58
CA SER A 15 -0.06 -4.27 11.16
C SER A 15 0.21 -2.85 10.67
N LEU A 16 1.48 -2.46 10.52
CA LEU A 16 1.91 -1.10 10.16
C LEU A 16 2.83 -1.03 8.93
N ALA A 17 3.04 -2.14 8.23
CA ALA A 17 3.71 -2.09 6.94
C ALA A 17 2.70 -1.64 5.88
N TYR A 18 3.00 -0.54 5.21
CA TYR A 18 2.40 -0.25 3.91
C TYR A 18 2.73 -1.42 2.99
N ASP A 19 1.73 -2.22 2.64
CA ASP A 19 1.95 -3.46 1.88
C ASP A 19 0.94 -3.57 0.73
N PRO A 20 0.83 -2.57 -0.15
CA PRO A 20 0.08 -2.75 -1.40
C PRO A 20 0.72 -3.88 -2.22
N VAL A 21 0.02 -4.30 -3.27
CA VAL A 21 0.61 -5.24 -4.21
C VAL A 21 1.49 -4.47 -5.18
N PHE A 22 2.80 -4.55 -4.97
CA PHE A 22 3.85 -3.89 -5.76
C PHE A 22 4.03 -4.57 -7.14
N VAL A 23 3.01 -4.50 -8.00
CA VAL A 23 3.04 -5.15 -9.34
C VAL A 23 4.01 -4.43 -10.26
N ASP A 24 3.87 -3.11 -10.38
CA ASP A 24 4.73 -2.22 -11.18
C ASP A 24 6.22 -2.43 -10.90
N GLU A 25 6.60 -2.52 -9.62
CA GLU A 25 8.00 -2.68 -9.24
C GLU A 25 8.60 -4.01 -9.70
N LEU A 26 7.78 -5.05 -9.86
CA LEU A 26 8.25 -6.31 -10.44
C LEU A 26 8.25 -6.22 -11.97
N GLU A 27 7.22 -5.64 -12.58
CA GLU A 27 7.08 -5.49 -14.02
C GLU A 27 8.29 -4.76 -14.64
N ASP A 28 8.71 -3.66 -14.01
CA ASP A 28 9.90 -2.87 -14.39
C ASP A 28 11.21 -3.69 -14.42
N LEU A 29 11.25 -4.84 -13.76
CA LEU A 29 12.43 -5.67 -13.60
C LEU A 29 12.39 -6.96 -14.43
N VAL A 30 11.20 -7.40 -14.83
CA VAL A 30 10.99 -8.60 -15.64
C VAL A 30 11.40 -8.32 -17.08
N ARG A 31 12.01 -9.33 -17.71
CA ARG A 31 12.51 -9.22 -19.10
C ARG A 31 11.84 -10.18 -20.08
N ASN A 32 11.10 -11.14 -19.56
CA ASN A 32 10.44 -12.13 -20.39
C ASN A 32 9.00 -11.70 -20.62
N LYS A 33 8.55 -11.81 -21.87
CA LYS A 33 7.24 -11.29 -22.30
C LYS A 33 6.05 -11.99 -21.65
N GLN A 34 6.22 -13.23 -21.21
CA GLN A 34 5.16 -14.00 -20.59
C GLN A 34 4.85 -13.47 -19.18
N ASP A 35 5.86 -13.34 -18.33
CA ASP A 35 5.68 -12.82 -16.98
C ASP A 35 5.32 -11.33 -17.00
N GLU A 36 5.87 -10.54 -17.94
CA GLU A 36 5.46 -9.12 -18.15
C GLU A 36 3.95 -9.03 -18.45
N TRP A 37 3.43 -9.86 -19.37
CA TRP A 37 2.00 -9.91 -19.65
C TRP A 37 1.17 -10.41 -18.47
N GLU A 38 1.65 -11.41 -17.71
CA GLU A 38 0.97 -11.86 -16.49
C GLU A 38 0.91 -10.76 -15.42
N LEU A 39 1.91 -9.88 -15.35
CA LEU A 39 1.94 -8.74 -14.43
C LEU A 39 1.01 -7.62 -14.88
N ASP A 40 1.00 -7.26 -16.16
CA ASP A 40 0.06 -6.28 -16.75
C ASP A 40 -1.41 -6.67 -16.47
N GLN A 41 -1.76 -7.94 -16.70
CA GLN A 41 -3.10 -8.46 -16.36
C GLN A 41 -3.39 -8.46 -14.85
N LEU A 42 -2.37 -8.59 -14.02
CA LEU A 42 -2.50 -8.57 -12.57
C LEU A 42 -2.69 -7.14 -12.05
N ASP A 43 -2.02 -6.17 -12.66
CA ASP A 43 -2.17 -4.75 -12.35
C ASP A 43 -3.60 -4.29 -12.69
N ASP A 44 -4.03 -4.52 -13.94
CA ASP A 44 -5.34 -4.14 -14.48
C ASP A 44 -6.55 -4.68 -13.71
N ASP A 45 -6.41 -5.78 -12.96
CA ASP A 45 -7.51 -6.35 -12.17
C ASP A 45 -7.71 -5.61 -10.84
N ASP A 46 -8.32 -4.43 -10.90
CA ASP A 46 -8.70 -3.61 -9.75
C ASP A 46 -9.79 -4.25 -8.87
N SER A 47 -10.41 -5.34 -9.31
CA SER A 47 -11.45 -6.06 -8.58
C SER A 47 -10.90 -7.21 -7.73
N MET A 48 -9.66 -7.63 -7.99
CA MET A 48 -9.01 -8.70 -7.24
C MET A 48 -8.68 -8.22 -5.83
N ILE A 49 -9.03 -9.06 -4.85
CA ILE A 49 -8.59 -8.84 -3.46
C ILE A 49 -7.06 -8.83 -3.41
N ARG A 50 -6.48 -7.81 -2.76
CA ARG A 50 -5.03 -7.59 -2.72
C ARG A 50 -4.24 -8.78 -2.20
N SER A 51 -4.73 -9.48 -1.18
CA SER A 51 -4.06 -10.71 -0.68
C SER A 51 -3.97 -11.80 -1.76
N VAL A 52 -5.01 -11.99 -2.56
CA VAL A 52 -5.00 -12.93 -3.70
C VAL A 52 -4.08 -12.43 -4.81
N LYS A 53 -4.11 -11.12 -5.09
CA LYS A 53 -3.23 -10.48 -6.08
C LYS A 53 -1.75 -10.65 -5.67
N LYS A 54 -1.43 -10.52 -4.38
CA LYS A 54 -0.10 -10.75 -3.80
C LYS A 54 0.37 -12.19 -3.97
N GLU A 55 -0.48 -13.18 -3.72
CA GLU A 55 -0.13 -14.60 -3.92
C GLU A 55 0.27 -14.88 -5.39
N LYS A 56 -0.45 -14.28 -6.35
CA LYS A 56 -0.10 -14.39 -7.78
C LYS A 56 1.21 -13.70 -8.11
N LEU A 57 1.42 -12.49 -7.58
CA LEU A 57 2.68 -11.77 -7.72
C LEU A 57 3.86 -12.60 -7.21
N ASP A 58 3.71 -13.25 -6.05
CA ASP A 58 4.75 -14.09 -5.45
C ASP A 58 5.10 -15.31 -6.30
N VAL A 59 4.12 -15.89 -6.99
CA VAL A 59 4.37 -16.97 -7.97
C VAL A 59 5.21 -16.47 -9.13
N ILE A 60 4.94 -15.28 -9.67
CA ILE A 60 5.70 -14.69 -10.78
C ILE A 60 7.12 -14.32 -10.30
N LEU A 61 7.24 -13.73 -9.12
CA LEU A 61 8.51 -13.37 -8.48
C LEU A 61 9.41 -14.59 -8.29
N ALA A 62 8.85 -15.71 -7.83
CA ALA A 62 9.59 -16.95 -7.60
C ALA A 62 10.21 -17.56 -8.88
N ARG A 63 9.66 -17.25 -10.06
CA ARG A 63 10.25 -17.64 -11.36
C ARG A 63 11.44 -16.78 -11.76
N GLN A 64 11.58 -15.59 -11.18
CA GLN A 64 12.63 -14.65 -11.57
C GLN A 64 14.01 -15.07 -11.06
N PRO A 65 15.09 -14.67 -11.76
CA PRO A 65 16.45 -14.83 -11.25
C PRO A 65 16.62 -14.15 -9.88
N GLU A 66 17.51 -14.69 -9.05
CA GLU A 66 17.80 -14.17 -7.70
C GLU A 66 18.15 -12.67 -7.70
N ALA A 67 18.87 -12.20 -8.72
CA ALA A 67 19.22 -10.79 -8.87
C ALA A 67 17.98 -9.89 -9.05
N THR A 68 16.95 -10.36 -9.75
CA THR A 68 15.67 -9.66 -9.93
C THR A 68 14.90 -9.66 -8.62
N GLN A 69 14.84 -10.79 -7.91
CA GLN A 69 14.15 -10.89 -6.62
C GLN A 69 14.73 -9.91 -5.58
N LYS A 70 16.07 -9.85 -5.47
CA LYS A 70 16.74 -8.89 -4.58
C LYS A 70 16.49 -7.45 -4.98
N ARG A 71 16.44 -7.16 -6.28
CA ARG A 71 16.16 -5.81 -6.75
C ARG A 71 14.72 -5.41 -6.46
N PHE A 72 13.77 -6.31 -6.66
CA PHE A 72 12.38 -6.11 -6.30
C PHE A 72 12.23 -5.78 -4.81
N GLU A 73 12.86 -6.54 -3.92
CA GLU A 73 12.84 -6.26 -2.47
C GLU A 73 13.35 -4.84 -2.15
N MET A 74 14.43 -4.38 -2.79
CA MET A 74 14.94 -3.01 -2.61
C MET A 74 13.97 -1.93 -3.12
N GLU A 75 13.31 -2.16 -4.26
CA GLU A 75 12.31 -1.22 -4.82
C GLU A 75 11.09 -1.14 -3.90
N VAL A 76 10.59 -2.28 -3.42
CA VAL A 76 9.50 -2.38 -2.44
C VAL A 76 9.80 -1.58 -1.18
N GLU A 77 10.97 -1.78 -0.56
CA GLU A 77 11.35 -1.03 0.65
C GLU A 77 11.49 0.48 0.39
N ARG A 78 11.94 0.87 -0.80
CA ARG A 78 12.00 2.28 -1.19
C ARG A 78 10.60 2.89 -1.27
N GLU A 79 9.66 2.20 -1.91
CA GLU A 79 8.28 2.71 -2.05
C GLU A 79 7.54 2.74 -0.71
N LYS A 80 7.75 1.74 0.15
CA LYS A 80 7.28 1.76 1.55
C LYS A 80 7.75 3.01 2.28
N LEU A 81 9.04 3.31 2.21
CA LEU A 81 9.60 4.50 2.84
C LEU A 81 9.02 5.80 2.25
N ARG A 82 8.90 5.89 0.93
CA ARG A 82 8.31 7.06 0.25
C ARG A 82 6.86 7.29 0.68
N HIS A 83 6.06 6.23 0.73
CA HIS A 83 4.67 6.30 1.16
C HIS A 83 4.56 6.78 2.61
N GLN A 84 5.31 6.16 3.52
CA GLN A 84 5.30 6.55 4.94
C GLN A 84 5.69 8.01 5.14
N GLN A 85 6.74 8.48 4.46
CA GLN A 85 7.15 9.89 4.51
C GLN A 85 6.04 10.83 3.99
N LYS A 86 5.34 10.44 2.92
CA LYS A 86 4.24 11.22 2.35
C LYS A 86 3.06 11.33 3.33
N ILE A 87 2.64 10.23 3.96
CA ILE A 87 1.57 10.23 4.96
C ILE A 87 1.97 11.05 6.20
N GLN A 88 3.17 10.81 6.74
CA GLN A 88 3.66 11.56 7.91
C GLN A 88 3.74 13.06 7.65
N LYS A 89 4.24 13.46 6.47
CA LYS A 89 4.29 14.87 6.06
C LYS A 89 2.90 15.48 5.98
N ARG A 90 1.92 14.75 5.45
CA ARG A 90 0.51 15.20 5.35
C ARG A 90 -0.13 15.39 6.72
N ILE A 91 0.09 14.46 7.65
CA ILE A 91 -0.39 14.56 9.03
C ILE A 91 0.27 15.75 9.75
N ALA A 92 1.59 15.92 9.62
CA ALA A 92 2.33 16.98 10.31
C ALA A 92 2.02 18.40 9.79
N LYS A 93 1.56 18.54 8.54
CA LYS A 93 1.27 19.84 7.89
C LYS A 93 -0.03 20.50 8.38
N THR A 94 -0.91 19.76 9.05
CA THR A 94 -2.21 20.25 9.51
C THR A 94 -2.32 20.23 11.03
N ALA A 95 -2.94 21.28 11.59
CA ALA A 95 -3.36 21.31 13.00
C ALA A 95 -4.81 20.84 13.20
N ASP A 96 -5.59 20.67 12.12
CA ASP A 96 -6.97 20.18 12.20
C ASP A 96 -6.97 18.67 12.51
N PRO A 97 -7.51 18.24 13.67
CA PRO A 97 -7.54 16.84 14.06
C PRO A 97 -8.34 15.95 13.10
N GLN A 98 -9.37 16.47 12.44
CA GLN A 98 -10.17 15.69 11.48
C GLN A 98 -9.39 15.41 10.19
N ILE A 99 -8.51 16.32 9.77
CA ILE A 99 -7.62 16.07 8.63
C ILE A 99 -6.51 15.09 8.98
N GLN A 100 -5.95 15.17 10.19
CA GLN A 100 -4.98 14.17 10.65
C GLN A 100 -5.62 12.77 10.68
N GLU A 101 -6.83 12.68 11.23
CA GLU A 101 -7.59 11.43 11.31
C GLU A 101 -7.97 10.89 9.94
N PHE A 102 -8.38 11.77 9.01
CA PHE A 102 -8.58 11.41 7.61
C PHE A 102 -7.36 10.69 7.02
N TRP A 103 -6.15 11.24 7.19
CA TRP A 103 -4.94 10.61 6.64
C TRP A 103 -4.58 9.28 7.30
N ARG A 104 -4.86 9.10 8.60
CA ARG A 104 -4.70 7.80 9.26
C ARG A 104 -5.66 6.74 8.72
N GLN A 105 -6.91 7.13 8.44
CA GLN A 105 -7.89 6.21 7.87
C GLN A 105 -7.57 5.87 6.41
N VAL A 106 -7.06 6.83 5.63
CA VAL A 106 -6.51 6.56 4.29
C VAL A 106 -5.35 5.56 4.38
N GLU A 107 -4.41 5.75 5.30
CA GLU A 107 -3.31 4.80 5.52
C GLU A 107 -3.82 3.39 5.88
N ALA A 108 -4.84 3.29 6.74
CA ALA A 108 -5.46 2.01 7.08
C ALA A 108 -6.13 1.33 5.88
N ILE A 109 -6.79 2.08 5.00
CA ILE A 109 -7.42 1.56 3.77
C ILE A 109 -6.35 1.07 2.78
N ASN A 110 -5.26 1.82 2.62
CA ASN A 110 -4.16 1.45 1.73
C ASN A 110 -3.42 0.18 2.18
N ASN A 111 -3.47 -0.13 3.49
CA ASN A 111 -2.84 -1.33 4.05
C ASN A 111 -3.81 -2.51 4.20
N ASP A 112 -5.08 -2.33 3.86
CA ASP A 112 -6.10 -3.37 3.98
C ASP A 112 -5.96 -4.38 2.83
N MET A 113 -5.30 -5.50 3.11
CA MET A 113 -5.09 -6.60 2.15
C MET A 113 -6.34 -7.47 1.92
N SER A 114 -7.42 -7.22 2.67
CA SER A 114 -8.67 -7.97 2.57
C SER A 114 -9.65 -7.38 1.56
N ILE A 115 -9.30 -6.23 0.96
CA ILE A 115 -10.10 -5.56 -0.08
C ILE A 115 -9.33 -5.45 -1.39
N SER A 116 -10.07 -5.15 -2.44
CA SER A 116 -9.56 -4.79 -3.77
C SER A 116 -9.21 -3.30 -3.88
N GLU A 117 -8.52 -2.90 -4.95
CA GLU A 117 -8.23 -1.48 -5.22
C GLU A 117 -9.53 -0.67 -5.42
N ASN A 118 -10.48 -1.21 -6.19
CA ASN A 118 -11.79 -0.56 -6.38
C ASN A 118 -12.53 -0.33 -5.05
N GLU A 119 -12.50 -1.30 -4.14
CA GLU A 119 -13.13 -1.14 -2.81
C GLU A 119 -12.40 -0.09 -1.96
N ALA A 120 -11.07 -0.04 -2.04
CA ALA A 120 -10.28 0.98 -1.36
C ALA A 120 -10.63 2.39 -1.89
N ASP A 121 -10.71 2.57 -3.20
CA ASP A 121 -11.11 3.83 -3.84
C ASP A 121 -12.49 4.29 -3.39
N VAL A 122 -13.46 3.37 -3.32
CA VAL A 122 -14.81 3.66 -2.80
C VAL A 122 -14.73 4.09 -1.34
N LYS A 123 -14.01 3.36 -0.49
CA LYS A 123 -13.84 3.69 0.94
C LYS A 123 -13.16 5.06 1.12
N GLU A 124 -12.12 5.37 0.34
CA GLU A 124 -11.44 6.67 0.38
C GLU A 124 -12.36 7.81 -0.05
N TRP A 125 -13.15 7.60 -1.10
CA TRP A 125 -14.13 8.57 -1.57
C TRP A 125 -15.21 8.84 -0.52
N GLU A 126 -15.77 7.79 0.08
CA GLU A 126 -16.75 7.91 1.17
C GLU A 126 -16.15 8.65 2.37
N LEU A 127 -14.92 8.33 2.74
CA LEU A 127 -14.20 9.00 3.80
C LEU A 127 -14.03 10.50 3.52
N LYS A 128 -13.62 10.86 2.31
CA LYS A 128 -13.48 12.24 1.86
C LYS A 128 -14.81 12.99 1.81
N SER A 129 -15.91 12.28 1.52
CA SER A 129 -17.25 12.86 1.47
C SER A 129 -17.74 13.34 2.86
N LYS A 130 -17.23 12.77 3.96
CA LYS A 130 -17.57 13.15 5.33
C LYS A 130 -16.95 14.49 5.75
N LEU A 131 -15.93 14.96 5.04
CA LEU A 131 -15.26 16.23 5.32
C LEU A 131 -16.08 17.44 4.85
N THR A 132 -15.96 18.55 5.58
CA THR A 132 -16.52 19.84 5.17
C THR A 132 -15.82 20.38 3.91
N PRO A 133 -16.44 21.29 3.14
CA PRO A 133 -15.79 21.92 1.99
C PRO A 133 -14.46 22.60 2.32
N GLN A 134 -14.34 23.22 3.49
CA GLN A 134 -13.10 23.85 3.95
C GLN A 134 -11.99 22.81 4.18
N GLN A 135 -12.32 21.71 4.85
CA GLN A 135 -11.41 20.59 5.08
C GLN A 135 -10.96 19.94 3.77
N ARG A 136 -11.87 19.71 2.82
CA ARG A 136 -11.50 19.18 1.49
C ARG A 136 -10.55 20.12 0.73
N ARG A 137 -10.65 21.44 0.92
CA ARG A 137 -9.68 22.39 0.34
C ARG A 137 -8.30 22.27 0.97
N MET A 138 -8.21 21.90 2.25
CA MET A 138 -6.94 21.65 2.92
C MET A 138 -6.22 20.43 2.34
N LEU A 139 -6.96 19.44 1.83
CA LEU A 139 -6.39 18.27 1.14
C LEU A 139 -5.80 18.59 -0.24
N LYS A 140 -6.26 19.64 -0.92
CA LYS A 140 -5.86 19.99 -2.30
C LYS A 140 -4.63 20.89 -2.40
N LYS A 141 -4.09 21.38 -1.28
CA LYS A 141 -2.90 22.26 -1.26
C LYS A 141 -1.59 21.45 -1.33
N ASP A 142 -1.62 20.33 -2.05
CA ASP A 142 -0.48 19.44 -2.27
C ASP A 142 0.15 19.74 -3.64
#